data_AF-A0A7J4LNX5-F1
#
_entry.id   AF-A0A7J4LNX5-F1
#
_cell.length_a   1.000
_cell.length_b   1.000
_cell.length_c   1.000
_cell.angle_alpha   90.00
_cell.angle_beta   90.00
_cell.angle_gamma   90.00
#
_symmetry.space_group_name_H-M   'P 1'
#
loop_
_entity.id
_entity.type
_entity.pdbx_description
1 polymer ?
#
loop_
_entity_poly.entity_id
_entity_poly.type
_entity_poly.pdbx_seq_one_letter_code
_entity_poly.pdbx_strand_id
1 'polypeptide(L)'
;MSDYWGEPKKDHELSLMQFMRDVLAEKSIRVESEVVEICGGAGALTVTAVLDAGRKFGFYLHDGPKLRRTGKPLLVALLLPPGVTQASELRQFILSNELEFQSVLAITDADFKDRIERIIASAYEEIYIEKIEDMYLYNLSRAADTLRDRLRRE
;
A
#
# COMPACT_ATOMS: atom_id res chain seq x y z
N MET A 1 1.22 21.20 -2.11
CA MET A 1 2.40 20.57 -1.49
C MET A 1 2.26 19.09 -1.75
N SER A 2 3.25 18.47 -2.38
CA SER A 2 3.15 17.09 -2.85
C SER A 2 3.30 16.09 -1.70
N ASP A 3 2.47 15.05 -1.69
CA ASP A 3 2.45 13.99 -0.68
C ASP A 3 3.35 12.80 -1.03
N TYR A 4 4.14 12.87 -2.10
CA TYR A 4 4.99 11.79 -2.55
C TYR A 4 6.49 12.07 -2.33
N TRP A 5 7.19 10.99 -2.00
CA TRP A 5 8.49 11.03 -1.32
C TRP A 5 9.64 10.39 -2.12
N GLY A 6 9.48 10.24 -3.44
CA GLY A 6 10.52 9.76 -4.35
C GLY A 6 10.69 8.24 -4.43
N GLU A 7 11.67 7.80 -5.23
CA GLU A 7 11.95 6.38 -5.46
C GLU A 7 12.73 5.72 -4.30
N PRO A 8 12.35 4.51 -3.85
CA PRO A 8 13.06 3.77 -2.81
C PRO A 8 14.42 3.29 -3.28
N LYS A 9 15.38 3.24 -2.36
CA LYS A 9 16.76 2.82 -2.63
C LYS A 9 17.00 1.31 -2.51
N LYS A 10 16.05 0.53 -1.96
CA LYS A 10 16.16 -0.93 -1.79
C LYS A 10 14.79 -1.60 -1.84
N ASP A 11 14.68 -2.69 -2.60
CA ASP A 11 13.56 -3.63 -2.55
C ASP A 11 13.64 -4.42 -1.23
N HIS A 12 12.57 -4.44 -0.45
CA HIS A 12 12.52 -5.16 0.82
C HIS A 12 11.56 -6.35 0.72
N GLU A 13 12.02 -7.54 1.16
CA GLU A 13 11.32 -8.84 1.07
C GLU A 13 10.11 -9.02 2.01
N LEU A 14 9.79 -8.06 2.88
CA LEU A 14 8.60 -8.11 3.75
C LEU A 14 7.47 -7.30 3.12
N SER A 15 6.73 -7.93 2.21
CA SER A 15 5.51 -7.37 1.63
C SER A 15 4.38 -7.48 2.66
N LEU A 16 3.98 -6.36 3.26
CA LEU A 16 2.76 -6.26 4.08
C LEU A 16 1.53 -6.84 3.34
N MET A 17 1.56 -6.79 2.01
CA MET A 17 0.53 -7.33 1.14
C MET A 17 0.57 -8.85 1.00
N GLN A 18 1.70 -9.54 1.26
CA GLN A 18 1.70 -11.00 1.32
C GLN A 18 0.79 -11.52 2.44
N PHE A 19 0.68 -10.78 3.56
CA PHE A 19 -0.30 -11.07 4.61
C PHE A 19 -1.71 -10.67 4.20
N MET A 20 -1.86 -9.58 3.43
CA MET A 20 -3.17 -9.18 2.89
C MET A 20 -3.68 -10.14 1.83
N ARG A 21 -2.83 -10.89 1.10
CA ARG A 21 -3.27 -11.79 0.02
C ARG A 21 -4.30 -12.80 0.49
N ASP A 22 -4.07 -13.43 1.64
CA ASP A 22 -4.97 -14.45 2.17
C ASP A 22 -6.30 -13.82 2.61
N VAL A 23 -6.24 -12.70 3.35
CA VAL A 23 -7.43 -11.95 3.78
C VAL A 23 -8.22 -11.42 2.58
N LEU A 24 -7.54 -10.88 1.56
CA LEU A 24 -8.16 -10.39 0.33
C LEU A 24 -8.79 -11.55 -0.46
N ALA A 25 -8.13 -12.71 -0.53
CA ALA A 25 -8.65 -13.89 -1.21
C ALA A 25 -9.93 -14.41 -0.55
N GLU A 26 -10.00 -14.42 0.78
CA GLU A 26 -11.23 -14.75 1.53
C GLU A 26 -12.39 -13.79 1.19
N LYS A 27 -12.07 -12.53 0.87
CA LYS A 27 -13.03 -11.51 0.42
C LYS A 27 -13.25 -11.52 -1.10
N SER A 28 -12.79 -12.55 -1.81
CA SER A 28 -12.88 -12.70 -3.27
C SER A 28 -12.17 -11.58 -4.06
N ILE A 29 -11.11 -11.02 -3.50
CA ILE A 29 -10.21 -10.07 -4.15
C ILE A 29 -8.88 -10.78 -4.42
N ARG A 30 -8.48 -10.83 -5.69
CA ARG A 30 -7.20 -11.43 -6.10
C ARG A 30 -6.17 -10.35 -6.36
N VAL A 31 -4.94 -10.56 -5.88
CA VAL A 31 -3.79 -9.72 -6.23
C VAL A 31 -3.15 -10.25 -7.50
N GLU A 32 -3.22 -9.49 -8.59
CA GLU A 32 -2.65 -9.86 -9.90
C GLU A 32 -1.17 -9.48 -9.98
N SER A 33 -0.82 -8.29 -9.51
CA SER A 33 0.57 -7.82 -9.38
C SER A 33 0.67 -6.75 -8.32
N GLU A 34 1.86 -6.60 -7.74
CA GLU A 34 2.14 -5.56 -6.73
C GLU A 34 3.57 -5.05 -6.84
N VAL A 35 3.76 -3.80 -6.42
CA VAL A 35 5.05 -3.18 -6.14
C VAL A 35 4.97 -2.62 -4.73
N VAL A 36 5.92 -3.02 -3.89
CA VAL A 36 6.01 -2.62 -2.48
C VAL A 36 7.28 -1.85 -2.26
N GLU A 37 7.15 -0.71 -1.61
CA GLU A 37 8.20 0.28 -1.49
C GLU A 37 8.32 0.71 -0.03
N ILE A 38 9.50 0.52 0.57
CA ILE A 38 9.77 0.93 1.96
C ILE A 38 10.84 2.03 1.95
N CYS A 39 10.44 3.23 2.34
CA CYS A 39 11.36 4.35 2.51
C CYS A 39 11.97 4.33 3.91
N GLY A 40 13.11 3.63 4.06
CA GLY A 40 13.79 3.41 5.35
C GLY A 40 14.17 4.68 6.13
N GLY A 41 14.42 5.81 5.45
CA GLY A 41 14.72 7.10 6.12
C GLY A 41 13.48 7.79 6.73
N ALA A 42 12.29 7.51 6.20
CA ALA A 42 11.03 8.08 6.66
C ALA A 42 10.16 7.05 7.41
N GLY A 43 10.47 5.76 7.33
CA GLY A 43 9.60 4.70 7.85
C GLY A 43 8.24 4.67 7.16
N ALA A 44 8.18 5.00 5.87
CA ALA A 44 6.95 4.99 5.08
C ALA A 44 6.88 3.73 4.22
N LEU A 45 5.68 3.15 4.12
CA LEU A 45 5.34 2.04 3.24
C LEU A 45 4.43 2.56 2.13
N THR A 46 4.75 2.25 0.89
CA THR A 46 3.86 2.47 -0.25
C THR A 46 3.62 1.15 -0.96
N VAL A 47 2.38 0.89 -1.33
CA VAL A 47 2.02 -0.24 -2.18
C VAL A 47 1.26 0.29 -3.38
N THR A 48 1.68 -0.15 -4.56
CA THR A 48 0.87 -0.06 -5.78
C THR A 48 0.52 -1.47 -6.21
N ALA A 49 -0.75 -1.75 -6.50
CA ALA A 49 -1.19 -3.08 -6.91
C ALA A 49 -2.21 -3.04 -8.04
N VAL A 50 -2.27 -4.13 -8.81
CA VAL A 50 -3.39 -4.45 -9.70
C VAL A 50 -4.16 -5.59 -9.05
N LEU A 51 -5.45 -5.35 -8.79
CA LEU A 51 -6.33 -6.28 -8.10
C LEU A 51 -7.52 -6.66 -8.99
N ASP A 52 -8.14 -7.80 -8.71
CA ASP A 52 -9.34 -8.29 -9.39
C ASP A 52 -10.42 -8.70 -8.36
N ALA A 53 -11.60 -8.09 -8.46
CA ALA A 53 -12.78 -8.42 -7.66
C ALA A 53 -14.01 -8.70 -8.55
N GLY A 54 -13.81 -9.44 -9.65
CA GLY A 54 -14.78 -9.58 -10.75
C GLY A 54 -14.67 -8.46 -11.79
N ARG A 55 -13.83 -7.46 -11.50
CA ARG A 55 -13.39 -6.36 -12.36
C ARG A 55 -11.97 -6.01 -11.92
N LYS A 56 -11.06 -5.81 -12.87
CA LYS A 56 -9.70 -5.35 -12.58
C LYS A 56 -9.67 -3.86 -12.22
N PHE A 57 -8.88 -3.52 -11.21
CA PHE A 57 -8.67 -2.15 -10.74
C PHE A 57 -7.26 -1.97 -10.18
N GLY A 58 -6.81 -0.72 -10.14
CA GLY A 58 -5.55 -0.34 -9.50
C GLY A 58 -5.79 -0.06 -8.03
N PHE A 59 -4.78 -0.22 -7.21
CA PHE A 59 -4.86 0.10 -5.79
C PHE A 59 -3.58 0.79 -5.34
N TYR A 60 -3.75 1.82 -4.52
CA TYR A 60 -2.65 2.56 -3.93
C TYR A 60 -2.83 2.64 -2.42
N LEU A 61 -1.79 2.26 -1.69
CA LEU A 61 -1.68 2.40 -0.25
C LEU A 61 -0.44 3.22 0.06
N HIS A 62 -0.60 4.19 0.96
CA HIS A 62 0.52 4.90 1.56
C HIS A 62 0.35 4.97 3.08
N ASP A 63 1.26 4.34 3.81
CA ASP A 63 1.38 4.46 5.27
C ASP A 63 2.68 5.17 5.63
N GLY A 64 2.59 6.48 5.88
CA GLY A 64 3.70 7.33 6.27
C GLY A 64 3.57 7.88 7.71
N PRO A 65 4.65 8.37 8.34
CA PRO A 65 4.61 8.91 9.70
C PRO A 65 3.59 10.03 9.92
N LYS A 66 3.37 10.86 8.89
CA LYS A 66 2.36 11.93 8.94
C LYS A 66 0.94 11.34 9.02
N LEU A 67 0.66 10.33 8.21
CA LEU A 67 -0.62 9.63 8.17
C LEU A 67 -0.88 8.79 9.42
N ARG A 68 0.18 8.24 10.04
CA ARG A 68 0.09 7.61 11.35
C ARG A 68 -0.29 8.57 12.47
N ARG A 69 0.13 9.85 12.41
CA ARG A 69 -0.30 10.88 13.37
C ARG A 69 -1.79 11.22 13.24
N THR A 70 -2.35 11.09 12.04
CA THR A 70 -3.80 11.22 11.79
C THR A 70 -4.56 9.91 11.96
N GLY A 71 -3.84 8.81 12.24
CA GLY A 71 -4.39 7.51 12.62
C GLY A 71 -4.84 6.61 11.46
N LYS A 72 -4.65 6.98 10.19
CA LYS A 72 -5.08 6.15 9.06
C LYS A 72 -4.13 6.26 7.86
N PRO A 73 -3.75 5.13 7.24
CA PRO A 73 -3.06 5.17 5.95
C PRO A 73 -3.98 5.74 4.86
N LEU A 74 -3.37 6.21 3.78
CA LEU A 74 -4.09 6.54 2.56
C LEU A 74 -4.33 5.22 1.80
N LEU A 75 -5.58 4.89 1.55
CA LEU A 75 -6.02 3.69 0.82
C LEU A 75 -6.95 4.15 -0.29
N VAL A 76 -6.60 3.91 -1.54
CA VAL A 76 -7.36 4.41 -2.69
C VAL A 76 -7.49 3.35 -3.76
N ALA A 77 -8.73 3.07 -4.16
CA ALA A 77 -9.01 2.27 -5.35
C ALA A 77 -8.97 3.17 -6.59
N LEU A 78 -8.23 2.73 -7.60
CA LEU A 78 -7.91 3.48 -8.81
C LEU A 78 -8.48 2.78 -10.03
N LEU A 79 -8.94 3.56 -10.99
CA LEU A 79 -9.18 3.11 -12.35
C LEU A 79 -7.84 2.68 -12.96
N LEU A 80 -7.82 1.55 -13.65
CA LEU A 80 -6.65 1.17 -14.45
C LEU A 80 -6.65 1.97 -15.75
N PRO A 81 -5.56 2.68 -16.07
CA PRO A 81 -5.39 3.27 -17.39
C PRO A 81 -5.46 2.19 -18.49
N PRO A 82 -5.95 2.52 -19.69
CA PRO A 82 -5.91 1.61 -20.83
C PRO A 82 -4.48 1.11 -21.10
N GLY A 83 -4.33 -0.21 -21.25
CA GLY A 83 -3.03 -0.84 -21.52
C GLY A 83 -2.17 -1.13 -20.28
N VAL A 84 -2.53 -0.61 -19.10
CA VAL A 84 -1.86 -0.95 -17.85
C VAL A 84 -2.36 -2.30 -17.35
N THR A 85 -1.44 -3.25 -17.22
CA THR A 85 -1.72 -4.62 -16.77
C THR A 85 -0.93 -5.00 -15.53
N GLN A 86 0.18 -4.29 -15.26
CA GLN A 86 1.07 -4.56 -14.15
C GLN A 86 1.16 -3.39 -13.18
N ALA A 87 1.42 -3.70 -11.90
CA ALA A 87 1.58 -2.72 -10.84
C ALA A 87 2.77 -1.77 -11.06
N SER A 88 3.82 -2.23 -11.73
CA SER A 88 4.98 -1.38 -12.10
C SER A 88 4.60 -0.28 -13.09
N GLU A 89 3.76 -0.60 -14.07
CA GLU A 89 3.22 0.36 -15.06
C GLU A 89 2.28 1.37 -14.37
N LEU A 90 1.39 0.87 -13.50
CA LEU A 90 0.50 1.73 -12.71
C LEU A 90 1.32 2.66 -11.80
N ARG A 91 2.37 2.14 -11.16
CA ARG A 91 3.29 2.93 -10.33
C ARG A 91 3.90 4.06 -11.16
N GLN A 92 4.48 3.75 -12.32
CA GLN A 92 5.07 4.78 -13.19
C GLN A 92 4.06 5.87 -13.57
N PHE A 93 2.80 5.49 -13.83
CA PHE A 93 1.73 6.45 -14.08
C PHE A 93 1.49 7.36 -12.86
N ILE A 94 1.38 6.77 -11.66
CA ILE A 94 1.20 7.53 -10.41
C ILE A 94 2.36 8.50 -10.20
N LEU A 95 3.60 8.07 -10.44
CA LEU A 95 4.78 8.94 -10.30
C LEU A 95 4.75 10.11 -11.28
N SER A 96 4.30 9.85 -12.52
CA SER A 96 4.21 10.87 -13.56
C SER A 96 3.08 11.87 -13.30
N ASN A 97 2.12 11.53 -12.43
CA ASN A 97 0.92 12.33 -12.11
C ASN A 97 0.78 12.53 -10.59
N GLU A 98 1.91 12.66 -9.90
CA GLU A 98 2.04 12.62 -8.45
C GLU A 98 0.98 13.43 -7.67
N LEU A 99 0.62 14.61 -8.19
CA LEU A 99 -0.30 15.55 -7.54
C LEU A 99 -1.78 15.28 -7.83
N GLU A 100 -2.09 14.54 -8.90
CA GLU A 100 -3.45 14.48 -9.47
C GLU A 100 -3.90 13.04 -9.77
N PHE A 101 -3.06 12.03 -9.54
CA PHE A 101 -3.40 10.65 -9.90
C PHE A 101 -4.72 10.17 -9.27
N GLN A 102 -5.06 10.63 -8.06
CA GLN A 102 -6.32 10.25 -7.40
C GLN A 102 -7.56 10.78 -8.13
N SER A 103 -7.48 11.97 -8.74
CA SER A 103 -8.57 12.53 -9.52
C SER A 103 -8.59 11.96 -10.95
N VAL A 104 -7.42 11.81 -11.57
CA VAL A 104 -7.27 11.26 -12.93
C VAL A 104 -7.69 9.79 -12.99
N LEU A 105 -7.37 9.01 -11.96
CA LEU A 105 -7.68 7.59 -11.85
C LEU A 105 -8.88 7.33 -10.95
N ALA A 106 -9.78 8.30 -10.77
CA ALA A 106 -10.98 8.09 -9.97
C ALA A 106 -11.87 7.02 -10.61
N ILE A 107 -12.28 6.01 -9.83
CA ILE A 107 -13.32 5.06 -10.25
C ILE A 107 -14.66 5.79 -10.25
N THR A 108 -15.35 5.78 -11.40
CA THR A 108 -16.66 6.46 -11.58
C THR A 108 -17.82 5.78 -10.85
N ASP A 109 -17.71 4.47 -10.63
CA ASP A 109 -18.67 3.67 -9.86
C ASP A 109 -18.37 3.80 -8.36
N ALA A 110 -19.07 4.72 -7.69
CA ALA A 110 -18.87 5.02 -6.28
C ALA A 110 -19.18 3.83 -5.36
N ASP A 111 -20.22 3.04 -5.66
CA ASP A 111 -20.60 1.88 -4.85
C ASP A 111 -19.52 0.80 -4.90
N PHE A 112 -18.97 0.53 -6.09
CA PHE A 112 -17.85 -0.39 -6.25
C PHE A 112 -16.62 0.10 -5.49
N LYS A 113 -16.25 1.37 -5.68
CA LYS A 113 -15.10 2.01 -5.03
C LYS A 113 -15.20 1.91 -3.51
N ASP A 114 -16.30 2.41 -2.94
CA ASP A 114 -16.50 2.47 -1.49
C ASP A 114 -16.57 1.09 -0.86
N ARG A 115 -17.13 0.10 -1.57
CA ARG A 115 -17.14 -1.28 -1.10
C ARG A 115 -15.72 -1.86 -1.02
N ILE A 116 -14.93 -1.69 -2.09
CA ILE A 116 -13.59 -2.24 -2.17
C ILE A 116 -12.64 -1.55 -1.18
N GLU A 117 -12.68 -0.23 -1.09
CA GLU A 117 -11.85 0.50 -0.12
C GLU A 117 -12.18 0.12 1.32
N ARG A 118 -13.46 -0.11 1.66
CA ARG A 118 -13.84 -0.63 2.98
C ARG A 118 -13.31 -2.03 3.26
N ILE A 119 -13.38 -2.93 2.28
CA ILE A 119 -12.85 -4.30 2.43
C ILE A 119 -11.33 -4.25 2.67
N ILE A 120 -10.61 -3.48 1.87
CA ILE A 120 -9.15 -3.38 1.97
C ILE A 120 -8.75 -2.66 3.27
N ALA A 121 -9.49 -1.63 3.69
CA ALA A 121 -9.26 -0.97 4.98
C ALA A 121 -9.46 -1.92 6.16
N SER A 122 -10.53 -2.73 6.16
CA SER A 122 -10.74 -3.77 7.19
C SER A 122 -9.59 -4.78 7.21
N ALA A 123 -9.19 -5.28 6.03
CA ALA A 123 -8.07 -6.21 5.92
C ALA A 123 -6.75 -5.60 6.41
N TYR A 124 -6.52 -4.32 6.11
CA TYR A 124 -5.36 -3.58 6.60
C TYR A 124 -5.40 -3.41 8.12
N GLU A 125 -6.55 -3.04 8.70
CA GLU A 125 -6.71 -2.89 10.15
C GLU A 125 -6.49 -4.22 10.88
N GLU A 126 -7.04 -5.33 10.37
CA GLU A 126 -6.83 -6.67 10.92
C GLU A 126 -5.33 -7.03 10.96
N ILE A 127 -4.62 -6.86 9.83
CA ILE A 127 -3.18 -7.16 9.77
C ILE A 127 -2.35 -6.16 10.56
N TYR A 128 -2.77 -4.90 10.60
CA TYR A 128 -2.10 -3.89 11.41
C TYR A 128 -2.17 -4.27 12.89
N ILE A 129 -3.34 -4.62 13.40
CA ILE A 129 -3.51 -5.08 14.79
C ILE A 129 -2.72 -6.38 15.04
N GLU A 130 -2.86 -7.38 14.17
CA GLU A 130 -2.25 -8.70 14.40
C GLU A 130 -0.74 -8.76 14.24
N LYS A 131 -0.15 -7.92 13.36
CA LYS A 131 1.26 -8.05 12.95
C LYS A 131 2.09 -6.81 13.23
N ILE A 132 1.47 -5.64 13.24
CA ILE A 132 2.16 -4.35 13.22
C ILE A 132 2.07 -3.64 14.57
N GLU A 133 0.92 -3.68 15.22
CA GLU A 133 0.69 -3.14 16.55
C GLU A 133 1.58 -3.85 17.57
N ASP A 134 1.73 -5.18 17.50
CA ASP A 134 2.70 -5.93 18.31
C ASP A 134 4.16 -5.54 18.04
N MET A 135 4.49 -5.17 16.79
CA MET A 135 5.82 -4.69 16.42
C MET A 135 6.14 -3.31 17.01
N TYR A 136 5.14 -2.43 17.17
CA TYR A 136 5.33 -1.03 17.57
C TYR A 136 4.95 -0.72 19.02
N LEU A 137 3.90 -1.33 19.59
CA LEU A 137 3.46 -1.09 20.98
C LEU A 137 4.32 -1.80 22.00
N TYR A 138 4.76 -3.03 21.71
CA TYR A 138 5.48 -3.84 22.70
C TYR A 138 7.00 -3.79 22.60
N ASN A 139 7.58 -3.15 21.58
CA ASN A 139 9.05 -3.12 21.41
C ASN A 139 9.68 -4.54 21.43
N LEU A 140 8.89 -5.59 21.16
CA LEU A 140 9.26 -6.99 21.37
C LEU A 140 9.84 -7.66 20.11
N SER A 141 9.89 -6.96 18.99
CA SER A 141 10.40 -7.52 17.76
C SER A 141 11.89 -7.23 17.61
N ARG A 142 12.71 -8.26 17.82
CA ARG A 142 14.08 -8.32 17.27
C ARG A 142 14.12 -7.94 15.79
N ALA A 143 13.01 -8.03 15.03
CA ALA A 143 12.96 -7.61 13.63
C ALA A 143 12.89 -6.08 13.46
N ALA A 144 12.22 -5.34 14.35
CA ALA A 144 12.24 -3.88 14.34
C ALA A 144 13.65 -3.36 14.70
N ASP A 145 14.28 -3.94 15.72
CA ASP A 145 15.69 -3.66 16.06
C ASP A 145 16.65 -4.10 14.96
N THR A 146 16.42 -5.24 14.29
CA THR A 146 17.23 -5.67 13.13
C THR A 146 17.06 -4.74 11.95
N LEU A 147 15.85 -4.22 11.69
CA LEU A 147 15.61 -3.20 10.66
C LEU A 147 16.35 -1.90 11.02
N ARG A 148 16.27 -1.48 12.29
CA ARG A 148 16.88 -0.25 12.79
C ARG A 148 18.40 -0.30 12.84
N ASP A 149 18.97 -1.44 13.24
CA ASP A 149 20.42 -1.68 13.29
C ASP A 149 21.02 -1.82 11.90
N ARG A 150 20.30 -2.43 10.95
CA ARG A 150 20.75 -2.50 9.55
C ARG A 150 20.66 -1.17 8.83
N LEU A 151 19.64 -0.35 9.12
CA LEU A 151 19.51 1.01 8.57
C LEU A 151 20.51 2.03 9.15
N ARG A 152 21.19 1.71 10.27
CA ARG A 152 22.21 2.55 10.92
C ARG A 152 23.65 2.21 10.53
N ARG A 153 23.91 1.06 9.90
CA ARG A 153 25.26 0.56 9.59
C ARG A 153 25.68 0.73 8.12
N GLU A 154 24.90 1.45 7.33
CA GLU A 154 25.23 1.92 5.97
C GLU A 154 25.07 3.43 5.89
#